data_AF-A0A9J9KJM8-F1
#
_entry.id   AF-A0A9J9KJM8-F1
#
_cell.length_a   1.000
_cell.length_b   1.000
_cell.length_c   1.000
_cell.angle_alpha   90.00
_cell.angle_beta   90.00
_cell.angle_gamma   90.00
#
_symmetry.space_group_name_H-M   'P 1'
#
loop_
_entity.id
_entity.type
_entity.pdbx_description
1 polymer ?
#
loop_
_entity_poly.entity_id
_entity_poly.type
_entity_poly.pdbx_seq_one_letter_code
_entity_poly.pdbx_strand_id
1 'polypeptide(L)'
;MRLTTRGKLAVTAVTDLALRSHGRPIALPSISARQGISLSYLEDIFSALRRAGLVHSIRGPGGGYTLTRPPQELSVADIVIASEKYMGGADDKGTDTGTASAPGEMTAELWASFHSRVMEYLQSITVADLLTQREASACHADHSAAVVVAPPASTTGRRAAKTQLPSGDVPNSVFALGLAVPRTRTS
;
A
#
# COMPACT_ATOMS: atom_id res chain seq x y z
N MET A 1 -2.64 20.05 4.80
CA MET A 1 -2.40 18.63 4.41
C MET A 1 -2.38 17.74 5.66
N ARG A 2 -2.84 16.49 5.58
CA ARG A 2 -2.71 15.48 6.66
C ARG A 2 -1.65 14.45 6.25
N LEU A 3 -0.65 14.22 7.10
CA LEU A 3 0.31 13.13 6.88
C LEU A 3 -0.28 11.86 7.50
N THR A 4 -0.75 10.95 6.66
CA THR A 4 -1.40 9.71 7.10
C THR A 4 -0.59 8.48 6.70
N THR A 5 -1.01 7.30 7.18
CA THR A 5 -0.49 6.01 6.70
C THR A 5 -0.65 5.86 5.19
N ARG A 6 -1.69 6.43 4.58
CA ARG A 6 -1.92 6.41 3.13
C ARG A 6 -0.80 7.11 2.38
N GLY A 7 -0.41 8.30 2.83
CA GLY A 7 0.72 9.04 2.26
C GLY A 7 2.02 8.22 2.28
N LYS A 8 2.33 7.56 3.40
CA LYS A 8 3.51 6.67 3.50
C LYS A 8 3.45 5.52 2.49
N LEU A 9 2.29 4.87 2.38
CA LEU A 9 2.08 3.76 1.45
C LEU A 9 2.15 4.22 -0.01
N ALA A 10 1.62 5.40 -0.33
CA ALA A 10 1.71 6.01 -1.65
C ALA A 10 3.17 6.30 -2.04
N VAL A 11 3.95 6.94 -1.15
CA VAL A 11 5.38 7.20 -1.38
C VAL A 11 6.16 5.91 -1.58
N THR A 12 5.88 4.88 -0.77
CA THR A 12 6.52 3.56 -0.88
C THR A 12 6.23 2.91 -2.23
N ALA A 13 4.97 2.93 -2.67
CA ALA A 13 4.54 2.33 -3.93
C ALA A 13 5.06 3.11 -5.16
N VAL A 14 5.10 4.44 -5.10
CA VAL A 14 5.67 5.29 -6.16
C VAL A 14 7.19 5.11 -6.26
N THR A 15 7.88 4.96 -5.13
CA THR A 15 9.31 4.66 -5.13
C THR A 15 9.59 3.29 -5.74
N ASP A 16 8.79 2.27 -5.41
CA ASP A 16 8.89 0.94 -6.03
C ASP A 16 8.58 0.95 -7.54
N LEU A 17 7.62 1.77 -7.96
CA LEU A 17 7.35 2.04 -9.36
C LEU A 17 8.58 2.65 -10.05
N ALA A 18 9.15 3.69 -9.46
CA ALA A 18 10.28 4.43 -10.01
C ALA A 18 11.53 3.56 -10.17
N LEU A 19 11.84 2.75 -9.15
CA LEU A 19 13.00 1.83 -9.13
C LEU A 19 13.01 0.86 -10.31
N ARG A 20 11.83 0.41 -10.73
CA ARG A 20 11.69 -0.72 -11.66
C ARG A 20 11.16 -0.31 -13.02
N SER A 21 10.76 0.96 -13.15
CA SER A 21 10.06 1.44 -14.35
C SER A 21 10.95 1.19 -15.55
N HIS A 22 12.26 1.53 -15.55
CA HIS A 22 13.19 1.28 -16.67
C HIS A 22 12.56 1.50 -18.08
N GLY A 23 11.60 2.44 -18.21
CA GLY A 23 10.84 2.69 -19.45
C GLY A 23 9.69 1.71 -19.75
N ARG A 24 9.40 0.74 -18.90
CA ARG A 24 8.31 -0.24 -18.99
C ARG A 24 7.20 0.01 -17.96
N PRO A 25 5.93 -0.23 -18.33
CA PRO A 25 4.83 -0.16 -17.39
C PRO A 25 4.93 -1.24 -16.32
N ILE A 26 4.52 -0.91 -15.08
CA ILE A 26 4.49 -1.86 -13.97
C ILE A 26 3.06 -2.12 -13.54
N ALA A 27 2.68 -3.40 -13.47
CA ALA A 27 1.37 -3.82 -13.01
C ALA A 27 1.24 -3.66 -11.48
N LEU A 28 0.09 -3.13 -11.01
CA LEU A 28 -0.21 -2.99 -9.58
C LEU A 28 -0.17 -4.31 -8.80
N PRO A 29 -0.62 -5.47 -9.34
CA PRO A 29 -0.48 -6.75 -8.63
C PRO A 29 0.97 -7.07 -8.26
N SER A 30 1.95 -6.69 -9.08
CA SER A 30 3.36 -6.89 -8.79
C SER A 30 3.85 -5.98 -7.65
N ILE A 31 3.35 -4.73 -7.59
CA ILE A 31 3.66 -3.79 -6.50
C ILE A 31 3.00 -4.27 -5.20
N SER A 32 1.75 -4.74 -5.28
CA SER A 32 0.98 -5.32 -4.17
C SER A 32 1.75 -6.45 -3.49
N ALA A 33 2.24 -7.42 -4.27
CA ALA A 33 3.00 -8.55 -3.76
C ALA A 33 4.33 -8.14 -3.10
N ARG A 34 5.02 -7.12 -3.63
CA ARG A 34 6.32 -6.66 -3.09
C ARG A 34 6.18 -5.85 -1.82
N GLN A 35 5.18 -4.98 -1.75
CA GLN A 35 5.02 -4.04 -0.64
C GLN A 35 4.06 -4.57 0.45
N GLY A 36 3.40 -5.71 0.21
CA GLY A 36 2.41 -6.27 1.14
C GLY A 36 1.17 -5.39 1.30
N ILE A 37 0.85 -4.59 0.28
CA ILE A 37 -0.31 -3.69 0.28
C ILE A 37 -1.41 -4.35 -0.56
N SER A 38 -2.65 -4.33 -0.10
CA SER A 38 -3.76 -4.92 -0.87
C SER A 38 -3.92 -4.22 -2.23
N LEU A 39 -4.26 -5.01 -3.25
CA LEU A 39 -4.40 -4.51 -4.62
C LEU A 39 -5.44 -3.39 -4.72
N SER A 40 -6.61 -3.58 -4.12
CA SER A 40 -7.69 -2.58 -4.12
C SER A 40 -7.23 -1.25 -3.50
N TYR A 41 -6.44 -1.29 -2.43
CA TYR A 41 -5.94 -0.06 -1.81
C TYR A 41 -4.90 0.65 -2.69
N LEU A 42 -4.06 -0.11 -3.40
CA LEU A 42 -3.16 0.46 -4.40
C LEU A 42 -3.91 1.06 -5.59
N GLU A 43 -4.98 0.41 -6.06
CA GLU A 43 -5.83 0.96 -7.11
C GLU A 43 -6.44 2.30 -6.71
N ASP A 44 -6.92 2.42 -5.47
CA ASP A 44 -7.42 3.69 -4.93
C ASP A 44 -6.34 4.78 -4.87
N ILE A 45 -5.14 4.44 -4.40
CA ILE A 45 -4.01 5.38 -4.35
C ILE A 45 -3.62 5.81 -5.76
N PHE A 46 -3.40 4.87 -6.68
CA PHE A 46 -2.92 5.15 -8.03
C PHE A 46 -3.98 5.82 -8.90
N SER A 47 -5.26 5.60 -8.64
CA SER A 47 -6.35 6.38 -9.24
C SER A 47 -6.22 7.86 -8.87
N ALA A 48 -5.98 8.18 -7.59
CA ALA A 48 -5.78 9.55 -7.14
C ALA A 48 -4.51 10.19 -7.76
N LEU A 49 -3.39 9.45 -7.75
CA LEU A 49 -2.14 9.91 -8.37
C LEU A 49 -2.27 10.13 -9.88
N ARG A 50 -3.04 9.30 -10.58
CA ARG A 50 -3.31 9.43 -12.02
C ARG A 50 -4.08 10.70 -12.30
N ARG A 51 -5.10 11.02 -11.50
CA ARG A 51 -5.88 12.26 -11.63
C ARG A 51 -5.06 13.51 -11.36
N ALA A 52 -4.12 13.42 -10.42
CA ALA A 52 -3.15 14.49 -10.16
C ALA A 52 -2.05 14.61 -11.24
N GLY A 53 -2.07 13.75 -12.27
CA GLY A 53 -1.10 13.79 -13.36
C GLY A 53 0.31 13.35 -12.97
N LEU A 54 0.46 12.60 -11.86
CA LEU A 54 1.76 12.09 -11.40
C LEU A 54 2.11 10.73 -12.02
N VAL A 55 1.09 9.95 -12.40
CA VAL A 55 1.26 8.64 -13.04
C VAL A 55 0.36 8.49 -14.26
N HIS A 56 0.84 7.75 -15.25
CA HIS A 56 0.08 7.38 -16.44
C HIS A 56 -0.27 5.89 -16.40
N SER A 57 -1.47 5.53 -16.82
CA SER A 57 -1.94 4.15 -16.87
C SER A 57 -2.06 3.67 -18.32
N ILE A 58 -1.43 2.54 -18.61
CA ILE A 58 -1.46 1.88 -19.90
C ILE A 58 -2.32 0.62 -19.76
N ARG A 59 -3.34 0.50 -20.61
CA ARG A 59 -4.26 -0.65 -20.63
C ARG A 59 -3.75 -1.76 -21.56
N GLY A 60 -4.21 -2.98 -21.32
CA GLY A 60 -3.91 -4.15 -22.15
C GLY A 60 -2.96 -5.15 -21.49
N PRO A 61 -2.66 -6.28 -22.16
CA PRO A 61 -1.70 -7.27 -21.68
C PRO A 61 -0.31 -6.65 -21.45
N GLY A 62 0.25 -6.82 -20.26
CA GLY A 62 1.51 -6.18 -19.88
C GLY A 62 1.39 -4.67 -19.59
N GLY A 63 0.17 -4.15 -19.51
CA GLY A 63 -0.11 -2.79 -19.07
C GLY A 63 0.20 -2.56 -17.58
N GLY A 64 0.00 -1.33 -17.14
CA GLY A 64 0.35 -0.93 -15.78
C GLY A 64 0.46 0.57 -15.64
N TYR A 65 1.28 1.00 -14.71
CA TYR A 65 1.54 2.40 -14.43
C TYR A 65 2.97 2.79 -14.79
N THR A 66 3.15 4.05 -15.14
CA THR A 66 4.44 4.72 -15.39
C THR A 66 4.40 6.10 -14.76
N LEU A 67 5.56 6.68 -14.46
CA LEU A 67 5.65 8.07 -14.03
C LEU A 67 5.43 8.99 -15.23
N THR A 68 4.72 10.10 -15.03
CA THR A 68 4.54 11.14 -16.07
C THR A 68 5.74 12.05 -16.21
N ARG A 69 6.51 12.21 -15.12
CA ARG A 69 7.65 13.11 -14.98
C ARG A 69 8.87 12.32 -14.47
N PRO A 70 10.09 12.79 -14.73
CA PRO A 70 11.30 12.16 -14.19
C PRO A 70 11.29 12.21 -12.65
N PRO A 71 11.88 11.21 -11.97
CA PRO A 71 11.85 11.11 -10.50
C PRO A 71 12.54 12.28 -9.78
N GLN A 72 13.40 13.04 -10.48
CA GLN A 72 14.05 14.25 -9.98
C GLN A 72 13.08 15.45 -9.87
N GLU A 73 12.00 15.45 -10.64
CA GLU A 73 10.99 16.53 -10.64
C GLU A 73 9.78 16.21 -9.76
N LEU A 74 9.71 15.00 -9.22
CA LEU A 74 8.61 14.53 -8.39
C LEU A 74 8.98 14.66 -6.93
N SER A 75 8.35 15.61 -6.23
CA SER A 75 8.54 15.77 -4.79
C SER A 75 7.70 14.76 -3.99
N VAL A 76 8.15 14.44 -2.78
CA VAL A 76 7.36 13.63 -1.85
C VAL A 76 6.07 14.34 -1.45
N ALA A 77 6.11 15.68 -1.32
CA ALA A 77 4.93 16.50 -1.06
C ALA A 77 3.83 16.29 -2.11
N ASP A 78 4.18 16.27 -3.40
CA ASP A 78 3.21 16.07 -4.49
C ASP A 78 2.47 14.74 -4.34
N ILE A 79 3.20 13.67 -4.02
CA ILE A 79 2.64 12.32 -3.85
C ILE A 79 1.68 12.29 -2.65
N VAL A 80 2.09 12.84 -1.52
CA VAL A 80 1.27 12.86 -0.30
C VAL A 80 0.01 13.67 -0.55
N ILE A 81 0.12 14.90 -1.08
CA ILE A 81 -1.02 15.76 -1.39
C ILE A 81 -2.00 15.07 -2.35
N ALA A 82 -1.48 14.48 -3.44
CA ALA A 82 -2.30 13.81 -4.44
C ALA A 82 -3.02 12.58 -3.87
N SER A 83 -2.37 11.83 -2.96
CA SER A 83 -2.95 10.64 -2.36
C SER A 83 -4.12 10.94 -1.41
N GLU A 84 -4.13 12.11 -0.76
CA GLU A 84 -5.13 12.50 0.24
C GLU A 84 -6.36 13.19 -0.38
N LYS A 85 -6.18 13.99 -1.44
CA LYS A 85 -7.21 14.87 -2.01
C LYS A 85 -8.49 14.18 -2.52
N TYR A 86 -8.50 12.85 -2.66
CA TYR A 86 -9.58 12.14 -3.37
C TYR A 86 -10.43 11.16 -2.53
N MET A 87 -10.25 11.10 -1.21
CA MET A 87 -11.21 10.37 -0.35
C MET A 87 -12.50 11.14 -0.07
N GLY A 88 -12.57 12.43 -0.42
CA GLY A 88 -13.80 13.22 -0.42
C GLY A 88 -14.37 13.29 -1.83
N GLY A 89 -15.30 12.40 -2.17
CA GLY A 89 -16.15 12.63 -3.34
C GLY A 89 -16.90 13.94 -3.15
N ALA A 90 -16.85 14.83 -4.15
CA ALA A 90 -17.77 15.94 -4.37
C ALA A 90 -18.35 16.59 -3.10
N ASP A 91 -17.52 17.31 -2.34
CA ASP A 91 -17.96 18.40 -1.46
C ASP A 91 -16.75 19.32 -1.18
N ASP A 92 -16.19 19.88 -2.26
CA ASP A 92 -15.52 21.18 -2.16
C ASP A 92 -16.62 22.26 -2.16
N LYS A 93 -17.49 22.19 -1.15
CA LYS A 93 -18.20 23.40 -0.73
C LYS A 93 -17.16 24.24 -0.03
N GLY A 94 -16.68 25.23 -0.77
CA GLY A 94 -15.81 26.29 -0.29
C GLY A 94 -16.24 26.72 1.11
N THR A 95 -15.42 26.35 2.09
CA THR A 95 -15.44 27.04 3.37
C THR A 95 -14.52 28.23 3.18
N ASP A 96 -15.09 29.28 2.58
CA ASP A 96 -14.67 30.65 2.83
C ASP A 96 -14.67 30.82 4.35
N THR A 97 -13.50 30.67 4.96
CA THR A 97 -13.28 31.03 6.35
C THR A 97 -13.08 32.53 6.39
N GLY A 98 -14.20 33.24 6.24
CA GLY A 98 -14.34 34.61 6.68
C GLY A 98 -14.02 34.68 8.18
N THR A 99 -12.94 35.39 8.48
CA THR A 99 -12.73 36.21 9.69
C THR A 99 -13.52 35.82 10.95
N ALA A 100 -12.83 35.22 11.91
CA ALA A 100 -13.06 35.50 13.32
C ALA A 100 -11.75 35.27 14.10
N SER A 101 -11.03 36.37 14.35
CA SER A 101 -9.97 36.44 15.36
C SER A 101 -10.53 35.99 16.71
N ALA A 102 -10.00 34.91 17.23
CA ALA A 102 -10.29 34.36 18.56
C ALA A 102 -8.95 33.96 19.20
N PRO A 103 -8.83 33.91 20.54
CA PRO A 103 -7.55 33.83 21.28
C PRO A 103 -6.73 32.53 21.06
N GLY A 104 -7.10 31.69 20.10
CA GLY A 104 -6.30 30.61 19.54
C GLY A 104 -5.37 31.05 18.39
N GLU A 105 -5.26 32.34 18.07
CA GLU A 105 -4.37 32.84 17.00
C GLU A 105 -2.91 32.44 17.22
N MET A 106 -2.40 32.52 18.46
CA MET A 106 -1.00 32.21 18.76
C MET A 106 -0.69 30.70 18.60
N THR A 107 -1.63 29.82 18.95
CA THR A 107 -1.48 28.38 18.71
C THR A 107 -1.79 28.00 17.26
N ALA A 108 -2.67 28.73 16.58
CA ALA A 108 -2.96 28.57 15.16
C ALA A 108 -1.77 28.98 14.27
N GLU A 109 -1.09 30.08 14.59
CA GLU A 109 0.12 30.54 13.90
C GLU A 109 1.29 29.56 14.11
N LEU A 110 1.44 29.03 15.34
CA LEU A 110 2.40 27.96 15.60
C LEU A 110 2.10 26.71 14.75
N TRP A 111 0.82 26.30 14.66
CA TRP A 111 0.43 25.17 13.81
C TRP A 111 0.67 25.46 12.32
N ALA A 112 0.33 26.66 11.84
CA ALA A 112 0.53 27.06 10.45
C ALA A 112 2.03 27.10 10.08
N SER A 113 2.88 27.64 10.96
CA SER A 113 4.33 27.67 10.75
C SER A 113 4.96 26.28 10.79
N PHE A 114 4.55 25.41 11.72
CA PHE A 114 4.97 24.00 11.73
C PHE A 114 4.53 23.28 10.45
N HIS A 115 3.28 23.47 10.02
CA HIS A 115 2.76 22.87 8.80
C HIS A 115 3.60 23.28 7.59
N SER A 116 3.90 24.57 7.49
CA SER A 116 4.71 25.13 6.40
C SER A 116 6.10 24.52 6.37
N ARG A 117 6.77 24.39 7.52
CA ARG A 117 8.10 23.76 7.62
C ARG A 117 8.08 22.28 7.22
N VAL A 118 7.05 21.53 7.64
CA VAL A 118 6.89 20.13 7.22
C VAL A 118 6.69 20.04 5.71
N MET A 119 5.89 20.95 5.13
CA MET A 119 5.68 20.97 3.67
C MET A 119 6.96 21.32 2.90
N GLU A 120 7.70 22.33 3.36
CA GLU A 120 8.99 22.71 2.77
C GLU A 120 9.97 21.54 2.79
N TYR A 121 10.05 20.82 3.91
CA TYR A 121 10.87 19.61 4.00
C TYR A 121 10.43 18.53 3.02
N LEU A 122 9.13 18.21 2.94
CA LEU A 122 8.62 17.20 2.00
C LEU A 122 8.75 17.63 0.53
N GLN A 123 8.75 18.92 0.24
CA GLN A 123 9.01 19.47 -1.09
C GLN A 123 10.47 19.38 -1.48
N SER A 124 11.37 19.55 -0.50
CA SER A 124 12.82 19.45 -0.73
C SER A 124 13.30 18.04 -1.06
N ILE A 125 12.51 17.01 -0.75
CA ILE A 125 12.86 15.61 -1.02
C ILE A 125 12.16 15.16 -2.29
N THR A 126 12.95 14.66 -3.23
CA THR A 126 12.47 14.09 -4.49
C THR A 126 12.38 12.57 -4.42
N VAL A 127 11.65 11.96 -5.36
CA VAL A 127 11.64 10.50 -5.52
C VAL A 127 13.06 10.00 -5.81
N ALA A 128 13.85 10.73 -6.61
CA ALA A 128 15.23 10.36 -6.92
C ALA A 128 16.13 10.27 -5.67
N ASP A 129 15.94 11.16 -4.69
CA ASP A 129 16.66 11.12 -3.42
C ASP A 129 16.32 9.84 -2.63
N LEU A 130 15.05 9.42 -2.66
CA LEU A 130 14.60 8.17 -2.04
C LEU A 130 15.18 6.93 -2.73
N LEU A 131 15.38 6.96 -4.05
CA LEU A 131 16.06 5.88 -4.79
C LEU A 131 17.52 5.77 -4.35
N THR A 132 18.22 6.90 -4.33
CA THR A 132 19.64 6.97 -3.93
C THR A 132 19.84 6.47 -2.50
N GLN A 133 18.98 6.88 -1.57
CA GLN A 133 19.03 6.41 -0.18
C GLN A 133 18.80 4.90 -0.05
N ARG A 134 17.92 4.32 -0.88
CA ARG A 134 17.69 2.87 -0.90
C ARG A 134 18.89 2.10 -1.43
N GLU A 135 19.56 2.61 -2.46
CA GLU A 135 20.79 2.02 -2.99
C GLU A 135 21.93 2.07 -1.95
N ALA A 136 22.09 3.21 -1.27
CA ALA A 136 23.06 3.36 -0.19
C ALA A 136 22.73 2.45 1.02
N SER A 137 21.45 2.29 1.36
CA SER A 137 21.04 1.39 2.45
C SER A 137 21.26 -0.09 2.08
N ALA A 138 21.10 -0.45 0.80
CA ALA A 138 21.38 -1.80 0.32
C ALA A 138 22.88 -2.14 0.40
N CYS A 139 23.77 -1.19 0.09
CA CYS A 139 25.22 -1.43 0.21
C CYS A 139 25.69 -1.54 1.67
N HIS A 140 24.99 -0.89 2.61
CA HIS A 140 25.23 -1.04 4.05
C HIS A 140 24.68 -2.37 4.61
N ALA A 141 23.59 -2.90 4.05
CA ALA A 141 23.07 -4.21 4.43
C ALA A 141 24.03 -5.35 4.04
N ASP A 142 24.72 -5.24 2.90
CA ASP A 142 25.73 -6.21 2.47
C ASP A 142 27.00 -6.19 3.35
N HIS A 143 27.33 -5.07 4.00
CA HIS A 143 28.43 -4.99 4.97
C HIS A 143 28.01 -5.31 6.42
N SER A 144 26.72 -5.23 6.75
CA SER A 144 26.17 -5.58 8.07
C SER A 144 25.90 -7.09 8.23
N ALA A 145 25.82 -7.84 7.12
CA ALA A 145 25.69 -9.29 7.14
C ALA A 145 26.97 -10.04 7.61
N ALA A 146 28.10 -9.35 7.80
CA ALA A 146 29.35 -9.97 8.26
C ALA A 146 29.47 -10.14 9.79
N VAL A 147 28.49 -9.67 10.58
CA VAL A 147 28.45 -9.89 12.04
C VAL A 147 27.22 -10.69 12.42
N VAL A 148 27.12 -11.92 11.94
CA VAL A 148 26.36 -12.96 12.65
C VAL A 148 27.25 -14.18 12.84
N VAL A 149 27.81 -14.21 14.05
CA VAL A 149 28.52 -15.31 14.69
C VAL A 149 27.73 -16.62 14.54
N ALA A 150 28.38 -17.63 13.94
CA ALA A 150 27.97 -19.03 14.07
C ALA A 150 28.08 -19.48 15.53
N PRO A 151 27.18 -20.36 16.03
CA PRO A 151 27.64 -21.72 16.35
C PRO A 151 26.51 -22.78 16.20
N PRO A 152 26.65 -24.04 16.68
CA PRO A 152 27.05 -25.20 15.88
C PRO A 152 25.92 -26.23 15.69
N ALA A 153 26.21 -27.21 14.83
CA ALA A 153 25.35 -28.35 14.54
C ALA A 153 25.04 -29.23 15.77
N SER A 154 23.78 -29.67 15.90
CA SER A 154 23.38 -30.89 16.65
C SER A 154 22.10 -31.51 16.09
N THR A 155 22.26 -32.53 15.25
CA THR A 155 21.79 -33.91 15.41
C THR A 155 20.32 -34.20 15.80
N THR A 156 19.58 -34.67 14.77
CA THR A 156 18.54 -35.74 14.74
C THR A 156 17.31 -35.71 15.65
N GLY A 157 16.14 -35.76 14.99
CA GLY A 157 15.04 -36.65 15.38
C GLY A 157 13.69 -35.97 15.65
N ARG A 158 12.82 -35.86 14.64
CA ARG A 158 11.37 -35.73 14.88
C ARG A 158 10.57 -36.56 13.87
N ARG A 159 9.90 -37.60 14.40
CA ARG A 159 9.00 -38.53 13.70
C ARG A 159 7.86 -37.79 13.01
N ALA A 160 7.52 -38.25 11.81
CA ALA A 160 6.30 -37.87 11.09
C ALA A 160 5.06 -38.29 11.90
N ALA A 161 4.19 -37.34 12.21
CA ALA A 161 2.86 -37.62 12.73
C ALA A 161 1.94 -38.02 11.57
N LYS A 162 1.49 -39.28 11.56
CA LYS A 162 0.42 -39.75 10.68
C LYS A 162 -0.90 -39.19 11.19
N THR A 163 -1.48 -38.24 10.45
CA THR A 163 -2.91 -37.88 10.62
C THR A 163 -3.74 -39.00 10.01
N GLN A 164 -4.36 -39.83 10.84
CA GLN A 164 -5.40 -40.78 10.42
C GLN A 164 -6.75 -40.05 10.39
N LEU A 165 -7.29 -39.84 9.19
CA LEU A 165 -8.69 -39.47 8.98
C LEU A 165 -9.55 -40.74 9.06
N PRO A 166 -10.68 -40.75 9.80
CA PRO A 166 -11.61 -41.87 9.78
C PRO A 166 -12.41 -41.88 8.47
N SER A 167 -12.41 -43.03 7.80
CA SER A 167 -13.28 -43.31 6.65
C SER A 167 -14.72 -43.49 7.14
N GLY A 168 -15.58 -42.52 6.86
CA GLY A 168 -17.01 -42.61 7.09
C GLY A 168 -17.70 -41.79 6.02
N ASP A 169 -18.52 -42.46 5.22
CA ASP A 169 -19.28 -41.92 4.09
C ASP A 169 -20.33 -40.91 4.61
N VAL A 170 -19.95 -39.63 4.68
CA VAL A 170 -20.86 -38.55 5.04
C VAL A 170 -21.17 -37.75 3.77
N PRO A 171 -22.42 -37.82 3.26
CA PRO A 171 -22.78 -37.09 2.05
C PRO A 171 -22.74 -35.58 2.32
N ASN A 172 -21.89 -34.89 1.57
CA ASN A 172 -21.57 -33.47 1.74
C ASN A 172 -22.61 -32.58 1.04
N SER A 173 -23.90 -32.79 1.31
CA SER A 173 -24.98 -32.00 0.71
C SER A 173 -26.22 -31.86 1.60
N VAL A 174 -26.73 -30.63 1.66
CA VAL A 174 -27.94 -30.21 2.42
C VAL A 174 -29.24 -30.79 1.83
N PHE A 175 -29.19 -31.47 0.68
CA PHE A 175 -30.36 -32.03 0.01
C PHE A 175 -30.68 -33.49 0.37
N ALA A 176 -29.91 -34.15 1.24
CA ALA A 176 -30.10 -35.56 1.58
C ALA A 176 -31.18 -35.86 2.65
N LEU A 177 -31.94 -34.86 3.12
CA LEU A 177 -32.84 -34.96 4.30
C LEU A 177 -34.32 -35.24 3.98
N GLY A 178 -34.64 -35.81 2.81
CA GLY A 178 -36.03 -35.89 2.31
C GLY A 178 -36.69 -37.27 2.16
N LEU A 179 -36.03 -38.40 2.46
CA LEU A 179 -36.53 -39.73 2.06
C LEU A 179 -36.92 -40.71 3.18
N ALA A 180 -37.28 -40.22 4.36
CA ALA A 180 -37.82 -41.08 5.43
C ALA A 180 -39.16 -40.56 5.95
N VAL A 181 -40.24 -40.74 5.19
CA VAL A 181 -41.62 -40.70 5.72
C VAL A 181 -42.32 -42.02 5.35
N PRO A 182 -42.60 -42.93 6.31
CA PRO A 182 -43.38 -44.12 6.03
C PRO A 182 -44.88 -43.77 5.90
N ARG A 183 -45.50 -44.16 4.77
CA ARG A 183 -46.95 -44.14 4.59
C ARG A 183 -47.56 -45.34 5.32
N THR A 184 -48.25 -45.11 6.44
CA THR A 184 -49.12 -46.13 7.04
C THR A 184 -50.44 -46.21 6.29
N ARG A 185 -50.75 -47.41 5.82
CA ARG A 185 -51.94 -47.84 5.10
C ARG A 185 -53.04 -48.15 6.13
N THR A 186 -54.20 -47.51 6.07
CA THR A 186 -55.41 -47.95 6.78
C THR A 186 -56.39 -48.58 5.80
N SER A 187 -57.01 -49.66 6.28
CA SER A 187 -58.08 -50.41 5.63
C SER A 187 -59.38 -49.62 5.50
#